data_AF-A0A327KQ43-F1
#
_entry.id   AF-A0A327KQ43-F1
#
_cell.length_a   1.000
_cell.length_b   1.000
_cell.length_c   1.000
_cell.angle_alpha   90.00
_cell.angle_beta   90.00
_cell.angle_gamma   90.00
#
_symmetry.space_group_name_H-M   'P 1'
#
loop_
_entity.id
_entity.type
_entity.pdbx_description
1 polymer ?
#
loop_
_entity_poly.entity_id
_entity_poly.type
_entity_poly.pdbx_seq_one_letter_code
_entity_poly.pdbx_strand_id
1 'polypeptide(L)'
;MTKQTTKVTVPPPPAHLDKAAAALWKKLATSLARRGVLSDSTGPLLAAYCSDAALVAVYGAALKREGAIVTTDGVSKPHPLARPYAQATARMLSFARRLRLLDQPQAPPGPKSAYDALGLFD
;
A
#
# COMPACT_ATOMS: atom_id res chain seq x y z
N MET A 1 29.13 -21.09 -9.91
CA MET A 1 28.24 -20.45 -8.91
C MET A 1 26.79 -20.58 -9.38
N THR A 2 26.08 -21.61 -8.91
CA THR A 2 24.69 -21.87 -9.27
C THR A 2 23.77 -20.95 -8.45
N LYS A 3 23.09 -20.00 -9.11
CA LYS A 3 22.05 -19.19 -8.47
C LYS A 3 20.85 -20.10 -8.20
N GLN A 4 20.69 -20.55 -6.95
CA GLN A 4 19.47 -21.24 -6.52
C GLN A 4 18.31 -20.25 -6.57
N THR A 5 17.43 -20.41 -7.56
CA THR A 5 16.13 -19.74 -7.63
C THR A 5 15.20 -20.41 -6.61
N THR A 6 15.32 -20.01 -5.34
CA THR A 6 14.37 -20.42 -4.30
C THR A 6 12.97 -19.97 -4.71
N LYS A 7 12.09 -20.92 -5.02
CA LYS A 7 10.66 -20.69 -5.30
C LYS A 7 10.04 -20.03 -4.08
N VAL A 8 9.79 -18.73 -4.18
CA VAL A 8 9.14 -17.96 -3.12
C VAL A 8 7.66 -18.36 -3.10
N THR A 9 7.25 -19.14 -2.11
CA THR A 9 5.84 -19.47 -1.89
C THR A 9 5.15 -18.27 -1.27
N VAL A 10 4.24 -17.64 -2.03
CA VAL A 10 3.46 -16.50 -1.57
C VAL A 10 2.11 -17.00 -1.08
N PRO A 11 1.71 -16.73 0.19
CA PRO A 11 0.41 -17.14 0.69
C PRO A 11 -0.73 -16.43 -0.05
N PRO A 12 -1.88 -17.11 -0.25
CA PRO A 12 -3.06 -16.46 -0.80
C PRO A 12 -3.56 -15.36 0.14
N PRO A 13 -4.26 -14.34 -0.38
CA PRO A 13 -4.88 -13.32 0.46
C PRO A 13 -5.90 -13.97 1.43
N PRO A 14 -5.95 -13.51 2.70
CA PRO A 14 -6.96 -13.96 3.65
C PRO A 14 -8.39 -13.71 3.15
N ALA A 15 -9.30 -14.65 3.43
CA ALA A 15 -10.67 -14.64 2.93
C ALA A 15 -11.52 -13.45 3.41
N HIS A 16 -11.15 -12.82 4.54
CA HIS A 16 -11.86 -11.66 5.09
C HIS A 16 -11.46 -10.33 4.42
N LEU A 17 -10.45 -10.32 3.55
CA LEU A 17 -10.06 -9.12 2.83
C LEU A 17 -11.09 -8.80 1.73
N ASP A 18 -11.52 -7.55 1.68
CA ASP A 18 -12.31 -7.06 0.55
C ASP A 18 -11.50 -7.12 -0.77
N LYS A 19 -12.19 -6.91 -1.89
CA LYS A 19 -11.59 -6.99 -3.23
C LYS A 19 -10.39 -6.04 -3.41
N ALA A 20 -10.45 -4.84 -2.85
CA ALA A 20 -9.40 -3.83 -2.99
C ALA A 20 -8.18 -4.19 -2.14
N ALA A 21 -8.41 -4.58 -0.90
CA ALA A 21 -7.38 -5.07 0.03
C ALA A 21 -6.71 -6.34 -0.51
N ALA A 22 -7.47 -7.29 -1.05
CA ALA A 22 -6.92 -8.51 -1.66
C ALA A 22 -6.07 -8.20 -2.90
N ALA A 23 -6.43 -7.18 -3.68
CA ALA A 23 -5.60 -6.73 -4.80
C ALA A 23 -4.27 -6.12 -4.32
N LEU A 24 -4.28 -5.35 -3.23
CA LEU A 24 -3.05 -4.84 -2.61
C LEU A 24 -2.19 -5.97 -2.05
N TRP A 25 -2.78 -6.97 -1.41
CA TRP A 25 -2.08 -8.15 -0.93
C TRP A 25 -1.32 -8.83 -2.08
N LYS A 26 -2.01 -9.12 -3.19
CA LYS A 26 -1.39 -9.77 -4.36
C LYS A 26 -0.20 -8.98 -4.92
N LYS A 27 -0.28 -7.64 -4.91
CA LYS A 27 0.81 -6.76 -5.37
C LYS A 27 2.01 -6.80 -4.43
N LEU A 28 1.78 -6.76 -3.12
CA LEU A 28 2.83 -6.59 -2.13
C LEU A 28 3.44 -7.91 -1.64
N ALA A 29 2.63 -8.96 -1.53
CA ALA A 29 3.03 -10.22 -0.91
C ALA A 29 4.22 -10.86 -1.64
N THR A 30 4.25 -10.82 -2.97
CA THR A 30 5.39 -11.31 -3.75
C THR A 30 6.68 -10.56 -3.46
N SER A 31 6.63 -9.23 -3.41
CA SER A 31 7.80 -8.40 -3.12
C SER A 31 8.29 -8.61 -1.68
N LEU A 32 7.37 -8.66 -0.71
CA LEU A 32 7.69 -8.89 0.69
C LEU A 32 8.23 -10.29 0.96
N ALA A 33 7.69 -11.32 0.30
CA ALA A 33 8.17 -12.68 0.41
C ALA A 33 9.58 -12.83 -0.20
N ARG A 34 9.86 -12.21 -1.35
CA ARG A 34 11.21 -12.16 -1.95
C ARG A 34 12.24 -11.49 -1.04
N ARG A 35 11.80 -10.55 -0.20
CA ARG A 35 12.66 -9.84 0.77
C ARG A 35 12.82 -10.58 2.10
N GLY A 36 12.16 -11.73 2.28
CA GLY A 36 12.11 -12.43 3.56
C GLY A 36 11.36 -11.65 4.65
N VAL A 37 10.58 -10.63 4.28
CA VAL A 37 9.77 -9.83 5.22
C VAL A 37 8.43 -10.52 5.48
N LEU A 38 7.88 -11.20 4.48
CA LEU A 38 6.63 -11.95 4.63
C LEU A 38 6.90 -13.34 5.20
N SER A 39 6.37 -13.57 6.39
CA SER A 39 6.38 -14.82 7.14
C SER A 39 5.00 -15.02 7.78
N ASP A 40 4.78 -16.16 8.44
CA ASP A 40 3.53 -16.42 9.16
C ASP A 40 3.23 -15.36 10.23
N SER A 41 4.28 -14.76 10.84
CA SER A 41 4.13 -13.72 11.85
C SER A 41 3.82 -12.34 11.26
N THR A 42 4.22 -12.06 10.01
CA THR A 42 3.97 -10.76 9.36
C THR A 42 2.83 -10.78 8.34
N GLY A 43 2.31 -11.96 7.99
CA GLY A 43 1.12 -12.13 7.16
C GLY A 43 -0.10 -11.36 7.69
N PRO A 44 -0.50 -11.51 8.96
CA PRO A 44 -1.60 -10.75 9.55
C PRO A 44 -1.38 -9.24 9.51
N LEU A 45 -0.12 -8.80 9.62
CA LEU A 45 0.27 -7.39 9.54
C LEU A 45 0.08 -6.82 8.13
N LEU A 46 0.43 -7.60 7.09
CA LEU A 46 0.15 -7.25 5.70
C LEU A 46 -1.36 -7.17 5.45
N ALA A 47 -2.15 -8.07 6.03
CA ALA A 47 -3.61 -8.06 5.88
C ALA A 47 -4.18 -6.76 6.45
N ALA A 48 -3.78 -6.40 7.67
CA ALA A 48 -4.19 -5.18 8.33
C ALA A 48 -3.79 -3.92 7.53
N TYR A 49 -2.56 -3.89 6.99
CA TYR A 49 -2.13 -2.82 6.08
C TYR A 49 -3.04 -2.71 4.86
N CYS A 50 -3.34 -3.83 4.19
CA CYS A 50 -4.18 -3.85 3.00
C CYS A 50 -5.61 -3.36 3.29
N SER A 51 -6.19 -3.77 4.42
CA SER A 51 -7.50 -3.31 4.87
C SER A 51 -7.53 -1.81 5.14
N ASP A 52 -6.59 -1.29 5.94
CA ASP A 52 -6.56 0.15 6.25
C ASP A 52 -6.25 0.99 5.00
N ALA A 53 -5.41 0.51 4.09
CA ALA A 53 -5.16 1.18 2.81
C ALA A 53 -6.40 1.26 1.92
N ALA A 54 -7.23 0.21 1.90
CA ALA A 54 -8.51 0.23 1.19
C ALA A 54 -9.47 1.27 1.79
N LEU A 55 -9.56 1.33 3.13
CA LEU A 55 -10.37 2.32 3.83
C LEU A 55 -9.91 3.76 3.56
N VAL A 56 -8.59 4.01 3.58
CA VAL A 56 -8.01 5.33 3.25
C VAL A 56 -8.40 5.76 1.84
N ALA A 57 -8.37 4.84 0.86
CA ALA A 57 -8.79 5.16 -0.50
C ALA A 57 -10.28 5.53 -0.58
N VAL A 58 -11.15 4.77 0.10
CA VAL A 58 -12.60 5.03 0.13
C VAL A 58 -12.92 6.35 0.81
N TYR A 59 -12.43 6.56 2.03
CA TYR A 59 -12.69 7.78 2.78
C TYR A 59 -12.05 9.00 2.11
N GLY A 60 -10.85 8.85 1.56
CA GLY A 60 -10.16 9.92 0.81
C GLY A 60 -10.93 10.32 -0.45
N ALA A 61 -11.51 9.36 -1.18
CA ALA A 61 -12.35 9.66 -2.34
C ALA A 61 -13.61 10.43 -1.95
N ALA A 62 -14.27 10.05 -0.85
CA ALA A 62 -15.42 10.78 -0.31
C ALA A 62 -15.04 12.21 0.10
N LEU A 63 -13.97 12.37 0.90
CA LEU A 63 -13.48 13.70 1.34
C LEU A 63 -13.05 14.59 0.17
N LYS A 64 -12.47 14.01 -0.90
CA LYS A 64 -12.10 14.75 -2.10
C LYS A 64 -13.34 15.24 -2.86
N ARG A 65 -14.39 14.42 -2.92
CA ARG A 65 -15.65 14.73 -3.63
C ARG A 65 -16.50 15.74 -2.86
N GLU A 66 -16.59 15.59 -1.55
CA GLU A 66 -17.56 16.30 -0.69
C GLU A 66 -16.93 17.47 0.07
N GLY A 67 -15.59 17.52 0.13
CA GLY A 67 -14.85 18.50 0.92
C GLY A 67 -14.62 18.03 2.35
N ALA A 68 -13.64 18.67 3.02
CA ALA A 68 -13.29 18.36 4.41
C ALA A 68 -14.28 18.97 5.42
N ILE A 69 -15.06 19.95 4.99
CA ILE A 69 -16.10 20.63 5.78
C ILE A 69 -17.42 20.46 5.04
N VAL A 70 -18.45 20.01 5.76
CA VAL A 70 -19.81 19.88 5.23
C VAL A 70 -20.71 20.83 6.01
N THR A 71 -21.57 21.55 5.29
CA THR A 71 -22.59 22.40 5.91
C THR A 71 -23.91 21.66 5.93
N THR A 72 -24.47 21.48 7.13
CA THR A 72 -25.80 20.87 7.32
C THR A 72 -26.60 21.81 8.23
N ASP A 73 -27.83 22.14 7.81
CA ASP A 73 -28.71 23.07 8.54
C ASP A 73 -28.06 24.43 8.87
N GLY A 74 -27.24 24.94 7.95
CA GLY A 74 -26.51 26.21 8.11
C GLY A 74 -25.28 26.14 9.03
N VAL A 75 -24.99 24.98 9.63
CA VAL A 75 -23.82 24.80 10.49
C VAL A 75 -22.73 24.05 9.73
N SER A 76 -21.56 24.68 9.57
CA SER A 76 -20.38 24.03 9.00
C SER A 76 -19.68 23.16 10.03
N LYS A 77 -19.55 21.86 9.74
CA LYS A 77 -18.86 20.89 10.60
C LYS A 77 -17.83 20.09 9.80
N PRO A 78 -16.79 19.55 10.45
CA PRO A 78 -15.90 18.60 9.80
C PRO A 78 -16.68 17.42 9.22
N HIS A 79 -16.28 16.98 8.02
CA HIS A 79 -16.87 15.82 7.38
C HIS A 79 -16.81 14.60 8.31
N PRO A 80 -17.89 13.80 8.45
CA PRO A 80 -17.93 12.69 9.41
C PRO A 80 -16.82 11.66 9.21
N LEU A 81 -16.39 11.48 7.95
CA LEU A 81 -15.26 10.61 7.58
C LEU A 81 -13.87 11.21 7.82
N ALA A 82 -13.73 12.49 8.18
CA ALA A 82 -12.42 13.11 8.40
C ALA A 82 -11.63 12.42 9.51
N ARG A 83 -12.28 12.12 10.64
CA ARG A 83 -11.65 11.40 11.77
C ARG A 83 -11.34 9.93 11.43
N PRO A 84 -12.27 9.12 10.90
CA PRO A 84 -11.97 7.78 10.41
C PRO A 84 -10.82 7.73 9.39
N TYR A 85 -10.76 8.69 8.47
CA TYR A 85 -9.67 8.81 7.48
C TYR A 85 -8.32 9.03 8.15
N ALA A 86 -8.22 9.98 9.08
CA ALA A 86 -6.99 10.24 9.80
C ALA A 86 -6.51 9.01 10.60
N GLN A 87 -7.44 8.32 11.27
CA GLN A 87 -7.14 7.12 12.05
C GLN A 87 -6.68 5.94 11.17
N ALA A 88 -7.38 5.68 10.06
CA ALA A 88 -7.00 4.65 9.10
C ALA A 88 -5.62 4.94 8.48
N THR A 89 -5.37 6.21 8.13
CA THR A 89 -4.06 6.65 7.62
C THR A 89 -2.94 6.41 8.62
N ALA A 90 -3.16 6.76 9.90
CA ALA A 90 -2.16 6.56 10.95
C ALA A 90 -1.83 5.07 11.15
N ARG A 91 -2.84 4.19 11.19
CA ARG A 91 -2.63 2.73 11.30
C ARG A 91 -1.94 2.17 10.07
N MET A 92 -2.40 2.53 8.87
CA MET A 92 -1.79 2.15 7.60
C MET A 92 -0.29 2.48 7.59
N LEU A 93 0.09 3.71 7.96
CA LEU A 93 1.48 4.14 8.02
C LEU A 93 2.29 3.38 9.08
N SER A 94 1.69 3.08 10.24
CA SER A 94 2.34 2.26 11.27
C SER A 94 2.66 0.85 10.75
N PHE A 95 1.72 0.22 10.05
CA PHE A 95 1.94 -1.10 9.45
C PHE A 95 2.95 -1.03 8.30
N ALA A 96 2.89 0.01 7.46
CA ALA A 96 3.83 0.23 6.37
C ALA A 96 5.28 0.31 6.87
N ARG A 97 5.51 0.99 8.00
CA ARG A 97 6.84 1.06 8.66
C ARG A 97 7.31 -0.31 9.12
N ARG A 98 6.45 -1.06 9.82
CA ARG A 98 6.79 -2.41 10.31
C ARG A 98 7.07 -3.40 9.17
N LEU A 99 6.36 -3.25 8.05
CA LEU A 99 6.59 -4.03 6.81
C LEU A 99 7.73 -3.47 5.95
N ARG A 100 8.40 -2.40 6.38
CA ARG A 100 9.48 -1.72 5.66
C ARG A 100 9.09 -1.38 4.21
N LEU A 101 7.89 -0.82 4.04
CA LEU A 101 7.40 -0.33 2.75
C LEU A 101 7.85 1.11 2.46
N LEU A 102 8.18 1.89 3.50
CA LEU A 102 8.54 3.31 3.37
C LEU A 102 10.05 3.57 3.22
N ASP A 103 10.91 2.64 3.66
CA ASP A 103 12.38 2.78 3.62
C ASP A 103 13.00 2.11 2.39
N GLN A 104 12.32 2.12 1.24
CA GLN A 104 12.91 1.57 0.02
C GLN A 104 13.90 2.56 -0.59
N PRO A 105 15.13 2.13 -0.93
CA PRO A 105 15.90 2.81 -1.96
C PRO A 105 15.02 2.80 -3.22
N GLN A 106 14.64 3.97 -3.73
CA GLN A 106 14.09 4.05 -5.07
C GLN A 106 15.09 3.36 -6.00
N ALA A 107 14.65 2.32 -6.70
CA ALA A 107 15.45 1.83 -7.82
C ALA A 107 15.69 3.05 -8.71
N PRO A 108 16.93 3.31 -9.16
CA PRO A 108 17.18 4.42 -10.07
C PRO A 108 16.18 4.29 -11.23
N PRO A 109 15.58 5.40 -11.68
CA PRO A 109 14.64 5.33 -12.80
C PRO A 109 15.34 4.56 -13.91
N GLY A 110 14.74 3.43 -14.30
CA GLY A 110 15.25 2.66 -15.42
C GLY A 110 15.34 3.58 -16.65
N PRO A 111 16.29 3.35 -17.55
CA PRO A 111 16.41 4.15 -18.76
C PRO A 111 15.05 4.19 -19.47
N LYS A 112 14.58 5.39 -19.85
CA LYS A 112 13.25 5.57 -20.46
C LYS A 112 13.20 4.97 -21.87
N SER A 113 14.36 4.67 -22.43
CA SER A 113 14.60 4.12 -23.75
C SER A 113 15.80 3.18 -23.76
N ALA A 114 15.83 2.20 -24.66
CA ALA A 114 17.02 1.39 -24.92
C ALA A 114 18.24 2.25 -25.34
N TYR A 115 17.98 3.42 -25.94
CA TYR A 115 19.02 4.37 -26.31
C TYR A 115 19.63 5.12 -25.11
N ASP A 116 18.83 5.39 -24.06
CA ASP A 116 19.33 5.98 -22.81
C ASP A 116 20.26 5.00 -22.07
N ALA A 117 19.98 3.69 -22.17
CA ALA A 117 20.80 2.64 -21.57
C ALA A 117 22.18 2.49 -22.22
N LEU A 118 22.31 2.96 -23.47
CA LEU A 118 23.51 2.86 -24.28
C LEU A 118 24.30 4.18 -24.36
N GLY A 119 23.82 5.26 -23.73
CA GLY A 119 24.49 6.57 -23.75
C GLY A 119 24.57 7.20 -25.14
N LEU A 120 23.59 6.95 -26.01
CA LEU A 120 23.64 7.31 -27.43
C LEU A 120 23.11 8.73 -27.75
N PHE A 121 22.81 9.55 -26.74
CA PHE A 121 22.45 10.96 -26.91
C PHE A 121 23.09 11.80 -25.80
N ASP A 122 23.98 12.71 -26.21
CA ASP A 122 24.40 13.93 -25.49
C ASP A 122 23.54 15.12 -25.99
#